data_AF-A0AAI9K0H0-F1
#
_entry.id   AF-A0AAI9K0H0-F1
#
_cell.length_a   1.000
_cell.length_b   1.000
_cell.length_c   1.000
_cell.angle_alpha   90.00
_cell.angle_beta   90.00
_cell.angle_gamma   90.00
#
_symmetry.space_group_name_H-M   'P 1'
#
loop_
_entity.id
_entity.type
_entity.pdbx_description
1 polymer ?
#
loop_
_entity_poly.entity_id
_entity_poly.type
_entity_poly.pdbx_seq_one_letter_code
_entity_poly.pdbx_strand_id
1 'polypeptide(L)'
;MNKLSFDKDEKIDLKKHTVAYMLQLACLEPIFASRCYRVIIAILELIEDGDEKEEIINLIKTKNDFINATYHDSILQIWHYYVISNYDPMVNIDELITTFGYDEINPIILASFVKKNSSDNKAIFGYIKRKYSEVVNKDGEEAYWMKSIMFSKWWLPVLVIHLKDEKDYFKFYQSNNFNIIYKEMKIDN
;
A
#
# COMPACT_ATOMS: atom_id res chain seq x y z
N MET A 1 6.29 -24.56 -17.76
CA MET A 1 6.94 -23.53 -16.92
C MET A 1 7.29 -24.22 -15.61
N ASN A 2 8.58 -24.42 -15.31
CA ASN A 2 8.98 -25.10 -14.08
C ASN A 2 8.64 -24.19 -12.89
N LYS A 3 7.86 -24.70 -11.94
CA LYS A 3 7.49 -24.01 -10.71
C LYS A 3 8.74 -23.95 -9.81
N LEU A 4 8.97 -22.83 -9.14
CA LEU A 4 10.02 -22.71 -8.12
C LEU A 4 9.77 -23.80 -7.06
N SER A 5 10.76 -24.64 -6.78
CA SER A 5 10.68 -25.72 -5.81
C SER A 5 11.89 -25.64 -4.87
N PHE A 6 11.63 -25.75 -3.57
CA PHE A 6 12.65 -25.81 -2.53
C PHE A 6 12.63 -27.22 -1.90
N ASP A 7 13.80 -27.81 -1.68
CA ASP A 7 13.90 -29.11 -1.03
C ASP A 7 13.55 -29.00 0.47
N LYS A 8 12.75 -29.95 0.97
CA LYS A 8 12.27 -29.93 2.38
C LYS A 8 13.37 -30.26 3.41
N ASP A 9 14.45 -30.88 2.97
CA ASP A 9 15.52 -31.40 3.84
C ASP A 9 16.77 -30.49 3.89
N GLU A 10 16.67 -29.24 3.42
CA GLU A 10 17.80 -28.32 3.39
C GLU A 10 18.18 -27.79 4.77
N LYS A 11 19.48 -27.80 5.09
CA LYS A 11 20.03 -27.28 6.36
C LYS A 11 19.98 -25.75 6.49
N ILE A 12 19.70 -25.05 5.40
CA ILE A 12 19.65 -23.59 5.29
C ILE A 12 18.25 -23.23 4.81
N ASP A 13 17.63 -22.23 5.44
CA ASP A 13 16.35 -21.69 4.98
C ASP A 13 16.56 -20.90 3.67
N LEU A 14 16.52 -21.61 2.55
CA LEU A 14 16.76 -21.06 1.22
C LEU A 14 15.70 -20.02 0.83
N LYS A 15 14.48 -20.11 1.36
CA LYS A 15 13.41 -19.14 1.09
C LYS A 15 13.77 -17.79 1.70
N LYS A 16 14.10 -17.75 2.99
CA LYS A 16 14.50 -16.53 3.70
C LYS A 16 15.77 -15.91 3.12
N HIS A 17 16.77 -16.72 2.78
CA HIS A 17 18.00 -16.23 2.14
C HIS A 17 17.73 -15.65 0.75
N THR A 18 16.89 -16.29 -0.05
CA THR A 18 16.51 -15.78 -1.36
C THR A 18 15.75 -14.45 -1.24
N VAL A 19 14.83 -14.32 -0.28
CA VAL A 19 14.15 -13.05 -0.01
C VAL A 19 15.14 -11.96 0.41
N ALA A 20 16.06 -12.25 1.33
CA ALA A 20 17.10 -11.29 1.74
C ALA A 20 17.94 -10.81 0.55
N TYR A 21 18.34 -11.74 -0.33
CA TYR A 21 19.11 -11.42 -1.53
C TYR A 21 18.29 -10.58 -2.53
N MET A 22 17.03 -10.91 -2.77
CA MET A 22 16.13 -10.13 -3.65
C MET A 22 15.90 -8.72 -3.12
N LEU A 23 15.74 -8.54 -1.80
CA LEU A 23 15.63 -7.22 -1.16
C LEU A 23 16.90 -6.41 -1.37
N GLN A 24 18.07 -7.01 -1.15
CA GLN A 24 19.35 -6.32 -1.34
C GLN A 24 19.57 -5.92 -2.80
N LEU A 25 19.27 -6.82 -3.74
CA LEU A 25 19.36 -6.54 -5.18
C LEU A 25 18.41 -5.42 -5.59
N ALA A 26 17.17 -5.42 -5.08
CA ALA A 26 16.22 -4.34 -5.36
C ALA A 26 16.75 -2.99 -4.88
N CYS A 27 17.36 -2.91 -3.69
CA CYS A 27 17.96 -1.68 -3.19
C CYS A 27 19.20 -1.26 -4.01
N LEU A 28 20.07 -2.20 -4.36
CA LEU A 28 21.28 -1.89 -5.13
C LEU A 28 20.95 -1.42 -6.54
N GLU A 29 19.97 -2.07 -7.19
CA GLU A 29 19.56 -1.82 -8.56
C GLU A 29 18.03 -1.66 -8.64
N PRO A 30 17.47 -0.47 -8.30
CA PRO A 30 16.02 -0.24 -8.21
C PRO A 30 15.25 -0.53 -9.50
N ILE A 31 15.91 -0.54 -10.66
CA ILE A 31 15.32 -0.95 -11.94
C ILE A 31 14.79 -2.39 -11.89
N PHE A 32 15.37 -3.25 -11.05
CA PHE A 32 14.94 -4.63 -10.87
C PHE A 32 13.88 -4.82 -9.77
N ALA A 33 13.46 -3.75 -9.07
CA ALA A 33 12.53 -3.87 -7.94
C ALA A 33 11.29 -4.71 -8.28
N SER A 34 10.62 -4.43 -9.41
CA SER A 34 9.45 -5.20 -9.82
C SER A 34 9.70 -6.71 -9.99
N ARG A 35 10.91 -7.09 -10.45
CA ARG A 35 11.28 -8.50 -10.65
C ARG A 35 11.66 -9.16 -9.33
N CYS A 36 12.44 -8.47 -8.49
CA CYS A 36 12.79 -8.93 -7.16
C CYS A 36 11.54 -9.17 -6.30
N TYR A 37 10.63 -8.21 -6.24
CA TYR A 37 9.40 -8.35 -5.45
C TYR A 37 8.44 -9.41 -5.99
N ARG A 38 8.42 -9.67 -7.30
CA ARG A 38 7.67 -10.80 -7.86
C ARG A 38 8.23 -12.16 -7.42
N VAL A 39 9.55 -12.28 -7.29
CA VAL A 39 10.17 -13.49 -6.72
C VAL A 39 9.81 -13.64 -5.24
N ILE A 40 9.90 -12.55 -4.47
CA ILE A 40 9.50 -12.54 -3.05
C ILE A 40 8.04 -12.99 -2.89
N ILE A 41 7.13 -12.46 -3.70
CA ILE A 41 5.71 -12.85 -3.73
C ILE A 41 5.57 -14.35 -4.02
N ALA A 42 6.23 -14.85 -5.06
CA ALA A 42 6.17 -16.27 -5.40
C ALA A 42 6.67 -17.17 -4.25
N ILE A 43 7.67 -16.72 -3.49
CA ILE A 43 8.16 -17.44 -2.30
C ILE A 43 7.10 -17.42 -1.18
N LEU A 44 6.52 -16.24 -0.88
CA LEU A 44 5.47 -16.11 0.13
C LEU A 44 4.23 -16.96 -0.21
N GLU A 45 3.87 -17.07 -1.48
CA GLU A 45 2.76 -17.92 -1.96
C GLU A 45 3.05 -19.42 -1.82
N LEU A 46 4.32 -19.83 -1.76
CA LEU A 46 4.72 -21.23 -1.57
C LEU A 46 4.80 -21.65 -0.09
N ILE A 47 4.77 -20.69 0.83
CA ILE A 47 4.87 -20.95 2.27
C ILE A 47 3.47 -21.19 2.82
N GLU A 48 3.26 -22.41 3.31
CA GLU A 48 2.03 -22.84 3.99
C GLU A 48 2.06 -22.51 5.49
N ASP A 49 3.25 -22.54 6.10
CA ASP A 49 3.43 -22.25 7.53
C ASP A 49 3.30 -20.75 7.82
N GLY A 50 2.38 -20.40 8.73
CA GLY A 50 2.13 -19.02 9.13
C GLY A 50 3.33 -18.37 9.83
N ASP A 51 4.04 -19.14 10.65
CA ASP A 51 5.17 -18.63 11.43
C ASP A 51 6.37 -18.33 10.52
N GLU A 52 6.67 -19.23 9.57
CA GLU A 52 7.69 -19.01 8.53
C GLU A 52 7.36 -17.78 7.68
N LYS A 53 6.09 -17.62 7.29
CA LYS A 53 5.65 -16.45 6.52
C LYS A 53 5.83 -15.16 7.33
N GLU A 54 5.47 -15.17 8.61
CA GLU A 54 5.65 -14.03 9.51
C GLU A 54 7.13 -13.65 9.65
N GLU A 55 8.04 -14.63 9.79
CA GLU A 55 9.47 -14.36 9.84
C GLU A 55 9.99 -13.64 8.58
N ILE A 56 9.53 -14.05 7.40
CA ILE A 56 9.91 -13.40 6.14
C ILE A 56 9.34 -11.99 6.05
N ILE A 57 8.11 -11.78 6.50
CA ILE A 57 7.50 -10.44 6.52
C ILE A 57 8.26 -9.53 7.49
N ASN A 58 8.64 -10.04 8.66
CA ASN A 58 9.48 -9.29 9.62
C ASN A 58 10.86 -8.97 9.03
N LEU A 59 11.47 -9.90 8.29
CA LEU A 59 12.70 -9.64 7.54
C LEU A 59 12.50 -8.50 6.52
N ILE A 60 11.42 -8.51 5.75
CA ILE A 60 11.10 -7.44 4.80
C ILE A 60 10.97 -6.10 5.54
N LYS A 61 10.21 -6.06 6.63
CA LYS A 61 9.96 -4.84 7.43
C LYS A 61 11.22 -4.22 8.03
N THR A 62 12.29 -5.00 8.23
CA THR A 62 13.59 -4.45 8.68
C THR A 62 14.18 -3.41 7.71
N LYS A 63 13.67 -3.34 6.47
CA LYS A 63 14.08 -2.36 5.46
C LYS A 63 13.20 -1.11 5.39
N ASN A 64 12.11 -1.03 6.16
CA ASN A 64 11.15 0.09 6.10
C ASN A 64 11.85 1.46 6.20
N ASP A 65 12.63 1.69 7.26
CA ASP A 65 13.26 2.99 7.52
C ASP A 65 14.23 3.38 6.40
N PHE A 66 15.07 2.43 5.98
CA PHE A 66 16.02 2.65 4.89
C PHE A 66 15.31 2.94 3.57
N ILE A 67 14.23 2.21 3.28
CA ILE A 67 13.45 2.37 2.05
C ILE A 67 12.74 3.72 2.04
N ASN A 68 12.13 4.11 3.16
CA ASN A 68 11.45 5.39 3.30
C ASN A 68 12.41 6.56 3.14
N ALA A 69 13.59 6.50 3.79
CA ALA A 69 14.56 7.58 3.73
C ALA A 69 15.26 7.70 2.37
N THR A 70 15.52 6.57 1.68
CA THR A 70 16.38 6.54 0.49
C THR A 70 15.59 6.51 -0.83
N TYR A 71 14.41 5.89 -0.83
CA TYR A 71 13.64 5.61 -2.04
C TYR A 71 12.21 6.16 -1.95
N HIS A 72 12.05 7.29 -1.27
CA HIS A 72 10.77 7.99 -1.15
C HIS A 72 10.12 8.22 -2.53
N ASP A 73 8.83 7.94 -2.63
CA ASP A 73 8.01 8.12 -3.85
C ASP A 73 8.48 7.30 -5.06
N SER A 74 9.28 6.24 -4.83
CA SER A 74 9.83 5.41 -5.90
C SER A 74 9.02 4.12 -6.16
N ILE A 75 9.28 3.50 -7.32
CA ILE A 75 8.78 2.16 -7.66
C ILE A 75 9.20 1.11 -6.62
N LEU A 76 10.41 1.23 -6.05
CA LEU A 76 10.89 0.31 -5.03
C LEU A 76 10.03 0.39 -3.77
N GLN A 77 9.76 1.60 -3.27
CA GLN A 77 8.92 1.81 -2.10
C GLN A 77 7.49 1.34 -2.35
N ILE A 78 6.93 1.60 -3.54
CA ILE A 78 5.59 1.11 -3.90
C ILE A 78 5.52 -0.43 -3.84
N TRP A 79 6.49 -1.14 -4.44
CA TRP A 79 6.52 -2.61 -4.38
C TRP A 79 6.74 -3.15 -2.98
N HIS A 80 7.57 -2.47 -2.18
CA HIS A 80 7.83 -2.82 -0.80
C HIS A 80 6.54 -2.86 0.03
N TYR A 81 5.78 -1.77 0.02
CA TYR A 81 4.52 -1.68 0.75
C TYR A 81 3.37 -2.45 0.08
N TYR A 82 3.44 -2.71 -1.22
CA TYR A 82 2.52 -3.66 -1.86
C TYR A 82 2.66 -5.06 -1.25
N VAL A 83 3.88 -5.55 -1.01
CA VAL A 83 4.06 -6.85 -0.34
C VAL A 83 3.58 -6.80 1.11
N ILE A 84 3.96 -5.77 1.87
CA ILE A 84 3.52 -5.63 3.27
C ILE A 84 1.98 -5.59 3.36
N SER A 85 1.30 -4.78 2.53
CA SER A 85 -0.17 -4.66 2.58
C SER A 85 -0.93 -5.96 2.28
N ASN A 86 -0.37 -6.83 1.44
CA ASN A 86 -1.00 -8.08 1.03
C ASN A 86 -0.64 -9.28 1.91
N TYR A 87 0.51 -9.26 2.58
CA TYR A 87 1.06 -10.43 3.26
C TYR A 87 1.31 -10.23 4.76
N ASP A 88 1.28 -9.00 5.28
CA ASP A 88 1.32 -8.73 6.73
C ASP A 88 -0.12 -8.64 7.29
N PRO A 89 -0.60 -9.65 8.05
CA PRO A 89 -1.92 -9.60 8.65
C PRO A 89 -2.02 -8.59 9.80
N MET A 90 -0.88 -8.19 10.39
CA MET A 90 -0.81 -7.32 11.57
C MET A 90 -0.50 -5.87 11.22
N VAL A 91 -0.55 -5.51 9.94
CA VAL A 91 -0.22 -4.14 9.53
C VAL A 91 -1.18 -3.13 10.13
N ASN A 92 -0.61 -2.10 10.77
CA ASN A 92 -1.34 -1.01 11.39
C ASN A 92 -1.18 0.26 10.54
N ILE A 93 -2.29 0.82 10.07
CA ILE A 93 -2.29 2.03 9.23
C ILE A 93 -1.89 3.28 10.00
N ASP A 94 -2.26 3.41 11.27
CA ASP A 94 -1.86 4.56 12.07
C ASP A 94 -0.35 4.54 12.33
N GLU A 95 0.23 3.36 12.55
CA GLU A 95 1.68 3.17 12.63
C GLU A 95 2.35 3.54 11.30
N LEU A 96 1.86 3.03 10.17
CA LEU A 96 2.37 3.37 8.84
C LEU A 96 2.37 4.89 8.61
N ILE A 97 1.25 5.56 8.90
CA ILE A 97 1.12 7.02 8.78
C ILE A 97 2.15 7.73 9.66
N THR A 98 2.42 7.20 10.85
CA THR A 98 3.38 7.77 11.79
C THR A 98 4.82 7.55 11.32
N THR A 99 5.16 6.38 10.77
CA THR A 99 6.50 6.05 10.26
C THR A 99 6.94 6.95 9.12
N PHE A 100 6.01 7.42 8.27
CA PHE A 100 6.33 8.38 7.21
C PHE A 100 6.55 9.81 7.75
N GLY A 101 6.14 10.12 8.97
CA GLY A 101 6.40 11.39 9.63
C GLY A 101 5.93 12.60 8.82
N TYR A 102 6.88 13.45 8.41
CA TYR A 102 6.59 14.63 7.59
C TYR A 102 6.38 14.30 6.11
N ASP A 103 6.99 13.22 5.64
CA ASP A 103 6.94 12.80 4.25
C ASP A 103 5.52 12.36 3.87
N GLU A 104 5.15 12.66 2.62
CA GLU A 104 3.82 12.33 2.12
C GLU A 104 3.80 10.89 1.59
N ILE A 105 2.84 10.07 2.03
CA ILE A 105 2.74 8.69 1.54
C ILE A 105 2.26 8.71 0.09
N ASN A 106 2.97 8.00 -0.78
CA ASN A 106 2.56 7.83 -2.18
C ASN A 106 1.11 7.29 -2.26
N PRO A 107 0.21 7.90 -3.05
CA PRO A 107 -1.20 7.48 -3.14
C PRO A 107 -1.42 6.01 -3.56
N ILE A 108 -0.51 5.42 -4.33
CA ILE A 108 -0.56 4.01 -4.75
C ILE A 108 -0.31 3.09 -3.54
N ILE A 109 0.60 3.49 -2.63
CA ILE A 109 0.83 2.77 -1.38
C ILE A 109 -0.45 2.77 -0.56
N LEU A 110 -1.09 3.93 -0.35
CA LEU A 110 -2.35 4.00 0.37
C LEU A 110 -3.45 3.14 -0.28
N ALA A 111 -3.55 3.14 -1.60
CA ALA A 111 -4.53 2.33 -2.34
C ALA A 111 -4.32 0.83 -2.10
N SER A 112 -3.07 0.37 -1.93
CA SER A 112 -2.76 -1.04 -1.64
C SER A 112 -3.28 -1.49 -0.27
N PHE A 113 -3.38 -0.58 0.70
CA PHE A 113 -3.87 -0.86 2.05
C PHE A 113 -5.38 -0.81 2.19
N VAL A 114 -6.13 -0.40 1.15
CA VAL A 114 -7.58 -0.38 1.20
C VAL A 114 -8.14 -1.81 1.18
N LYS A 115 -8.85 -2.18 2.25
CA LYS A 115 -9.44 -3.51 2.47
C LYS A 115 -10.97 -3.41 2.51
N LYS A 116 -11.67 -4.45 2.04
CA LYS A 116 -13.14 -4.48 2.05
C LYS A 116 -13.67 -4.34 3.48
N ASN A 117 -14.59 -3.40 3.70
CA ASN A 117 -15.26 -3.15 4.97
C ASN A 117 -14.32 -2.89 6.19
N SER A 118 -13.07 -2.48 5.97
CA SER A 118 -12.11 -2.21 7.07
C SER A 118 -12.35 -0.84 7.72
N SER A 119 -12.13 -0.76 9.05
CA SER A 119 -12.05 0.52 9.76
C SER A 119 -10.90 1.39 9.27
N ASP A 120 -9.83 0.78 8.79
CA ASP A 120 -8.61 1.47 8.35
C ASP A 120 -8.86 2.39 7.15
N ASN A 121 -9.86 2.07 6.32
CA ASN A 121 -10.25 2.91 5.19
C ASN A 121 -10.63 4.33 5.64
N LYS A 122 -11.20 4.48 6.84
CA LYS A 122 -11.52 5.79 7.42
C LYS A 122 -10.24 6.56 7.76
N ALA A 123 -9.23 5.87 8.31
CA ALA A 123 -7.93 6.47 8.64
C ALA A 123 -7.19 6.90 7.36
N ILE A 124 -7.17 6.05 6.33
CA ILE A 124 -6.61 6.36 5.00
C ILE A 124 -7.32 7.58 4.40
N PHE A 125 -8.66 7.59 4.36
CA PHE A 125 -9.41 8.75 3.85
C PHE A 125 -9.09 10.00 4.68
N GLY A 126 -9.09 9.89 6.01
CA GLY A 126 -8.78 10.99 6.92
C GLY A 126 -7.39 11.60 6.65
N TYR A 127 -6.38 10.76 6.46
CA TYR A 127 -5.03 11.17 6.07
C TYR A 127 -5.03 11.94 4.74
N ILE A 128 -5.66 11.37 3.71
CA ILE A 128 -5.77 11.97 2.37
C ILE A 128 -6.44 13.34 2.45
N LYS A 129 -7.61 13.42 3.12
CA LYS A 129 -8.36 14.66 3.30
C LYS A 129 -7.48 15.71 3.98
N ARG A 130 -6.81 15.36 5.07
CA ARG A 130 -5.94 16.28 5.81
C ARG A 130 -4.80 16.80 4.93
N LYS A 131 -4.02 15.92 4.31
CA LYS A 131 -2.88 16.29 3.45
C LYS A 131 -3.32 17.11 2.24
N TYR A 132 -4.43 16.75 1.60
CA TYR A 132 -4.91 17.54 0.47
C TYR A 132 -5.42 18.91 0.89
N SER A 133 -6.16 19.00 2.01
CA SER A 133 -6.64 20.27 2.56
C SER A 133 -5.50 21.21 2.95
N GLU A 134 -4.35 20.71 3.43
CA GLU A 134 -3.16 21.53 3.71
C GLU A 134 -2.67 22.31 2.47
N VAL A 135 -2.92 21.81 1.24
CA VAL A 135 -2.49 22.42 -0.02
C VAL A 135 -3.53 23.37 -0.60
N VAL A 136 -4.81 23.01 -0.52
CA VAL A 136 -5.90 23.71 -1.22
C VAL A 136 -6.76 24.58 -0.30
N ASN A 137 -6.34 24.76 0.95
CA ASN A 137 -7.15 25.44 1.96
C ASN A 137 -7.61 26.82 1.47
N LYS A 138 -8.87 27.14 1.75
CA LYS A 138 -9.47 28.43 1.45
C LYS A 138 -10.25 28.89 2.66
N ASP A 139 -9.92 30.09 3.14
CA ASP A 139 -10.49 30.66 4.35
C ASP A 139 -12.03 30.60 4.34
N GLY A 140 -12.60 29.97 5.38
CA GLY A 140 -14.04 29.84 5.58
C GLY A 140 -14.73 28.75 4.74
N GLU A 141 -14.02 27.94 3.95
CA GLU A 141 -14.63 26.94 3.06
C GLU A 141 -14.13 25.51 3.35
N GLU A 142 -14.53 24.93 4.49
CA GLU A 142 -14.07 23.59 4.95
C GLU A 142 -14.29 22.42 3.97
N ALA A 143 -15.27 22.55 3.06
CA ALA A 143 -15.60 21.53 2.06
C ALA A 143 -14.88 21.76 0.71
N TYR A 144 -13.99 22.75 0.60
CA TYR A 144 -13.32 23.11 -0.65
C TYR A 144 -12.55 21.94 -1.27
N TRP A 145 -11.89 21.13 -0.44
CA TRP A 145 -11.14 19.94 -0.87
C TRP A 145 -11.98 18.98 -1.73
N MET A 146 -13.29 18.86 -1.48
CA MET A 146 -14.16 17.94 -2.20
C MET A 146 -14.22 18.28 -3.69
N LYS A 147 -14.13 19.57 -4.05
CA LYS A 147 -14.34 20.06 -5.42
C LYS A 147 -13.28 19.55 -6.40
N SER A 148 -12.05 19.32 -5.93
CA SER A 148 -10.89 19.08 -6.79
C SER A 148 -10.10 17.82 -6.46
N ILE A 149 -10.41 17.12 -5.35
CA ILE A 149 -9.62 15.96 -4.92
C ILE A 149 -9.54 14.85 -5.96
N MET A 150 -10.61 14.61 -6.72
CA MET A 150 -10.66 13.60 -7.78
C MET A 150 -9.86 13.97 -9.04
N PHE A 151 -9.32 15.19 -9.11
CA PHE A 151 -8.40 15.65 -10.17
C PHE A 151 -6.94 15.73 -9.68
N SER A 152 -6.67 15.28 -8.46
CA SER A 152 -5.33 15.26 -7.85
C SER A 152 -4.78 13.84 -7.79
N LYS A 153 -3.50 13.68 -7.45
CA LYS A 153 -2.88 12.36 -7.22
C LYS A 153 -3.64 11.44 -6.22
N TRP A 154 -4.49 12.02 -5.37
CA TRP A 154 -5.32 11.31 -4.39
C TRP A 154 -6.56 10.63 -4.97
N TRP A 155 -6.90 10.85 -6.24
CA TRP A 155 -8.09 10.28 -6.87
C TRP A 155 -8.13 8.75 -6.74
N LEU A 156 -6.97 8.08 -6.89
CA LEU A 156 -6.87 6.63 -6.92
C LEU A 156 -7.26 5.99 -5.59
N PRO A 157 -6.61 6.29 -4.43
CA PRO A 157 -7.01 5.68 -3.17
C PRO A 157 -8.44 6.05 -2.77
N VAL A 158 -8.92 7.26 -3.07
CA VAL A 158 -10.32 7.67 -2.80
C VAL A 158 -11.31 6.83 -3.62
N LEU A 159 -11.00 6.55 -4.89
CA LEU A 159 -11.80 5.67 -5.74
C LEU A 159 -11.75 4.22 -5.26
N VAL A 160 -10.56 3.71 -4.90
CA VAL A 160 -10.41 2.32 -4.43
C VAL A 160 -11.20 2.11 -3.13
N ILE A 161 -11.25 3.08 -2.23
CA ILE A 161 -12.13 3.03 -1.04
C ILE A 161 -13.59 2.95 -1.47
N HIS A 162 -14.04 3.77 -2.43
CA HIS A 162 -15.41 3.74 -2.93
C HIS A 162 -15.80 2.36 -3.48
N LEU A 163 -14.91 1.74 -4.26
CA LEU A 163 -15.14 0.45 -4.90
C LEU A 163 -15.16 -0.71 -3.88
N LYS A 164 -14.33 -0.64 -2.82
CA LYS A 164 -14.17 -1.73 -1.84
C LYS A 164 -15.01 -1.57 -0.57
N ASP A 165 -15.49 -0.38 -0.25
CA ASP A 165 -16.20 -0.06 0.98
C ASP A 165 -17.57 0.55 0.68
N GLU A 166 -18.57 0.19 1.48
CA GLU A 166 -19.94 0.70 1.35
C GLU A 166 -20.15 2.03 2.09
N LYS A 167 -19.19 2.43 2.93
CA LYS A 167 -19.29 3.62 3.77
C LYS A 167 -19.06 4.91 2.99
N ASP A 168 -19.91 5.91 3.25
CA ASP A 168 -19.71 7.27 2.76
C ASP A 168 -18.93 8.13 3.77
N TYR A 169 -17.61 8.17 3.58
CA TYR A 169 -16.73 8.96 4.43
C TYR A 169 -16.88 10.45 4.12
N PHE A 170 -17.12 11.23 5.18
CA PHE A 170 -17.30 12.69 5.10
C PHE A 170 -18.43 13.14 4.16
N LYS A 171 -19.40 12.26 3.88
CA LYS A 171 -20.51 12.50 2.93
C LYS A 171 -20.02 12.84 1.51
N PHE A 172 -18.82 12.39 1.16
CA PHE A 172 -18.18 12.76 -0.10
C PHE A 172 -18.80 12.01 -1.29
N TYR A 173 -19.00 10.70 -1.18
CA TYR A 173 -19.47 9.87 -2.28
C TYR A 173 -20.91 10.18 -2.68
N GLN A 174 -21.75 10.63 -1.74
CA GLN A 174 -23.11 11.08 -2.06
C GLN A 174 -23.17 12.55 -2.51
N SER A 175 -22.09 13.32 -2.36
CA SER A 175 -22.06 14.73 -2.76
C SER A 175 -22.10 14.91 -4.29
N ASN A 176 -22.43 16.14 -4.72
CA ASN A 176 -22.34 16.55 -6.13
C ASN A 176 -20.89 16.66 -6.63
N ASN A 177 -19.90 16.61 -5.74
CA ASN A 177 -18.48 16.67 -6.10
C ASN A 177 -17.91 15.29 -6.52
N PHE A 178 -18.59 14.20 -6.18
CA PHE A 178 -18.22 12.87 -6.63
C PHE A 178 -18.96 12.54 -7.93
N ASN A 179 -18.22 12.60 -9.03
CA ASN A 179 -18.76 12.46 -10.39
C ASN A 179 -19.51 11.12 -10.57
N ILE A 180 -20.60 11.15 -11.33
CA ILE A 180 -21.46 9.99 -11.60
C ILE A 180 -20.72 8.82 -12.25
N ILE A 181 -19.71 9.11 -13.10
CA ILE A 181 -18.88 8.08 -13.75
C ILE A 181 -18.24 7.15 -12.70
N TYR A 182 -17.78 7.69 -11.57
CA TYR A 182 -17.16 6.87 -10.52
C TYR A 182 -18.19 6.06 -9.71
N LYS A 183 -19.43 6.54 -9.61
CA LYS A 183 -20.53 5.80 -8.96
C LYS A 183 -20.94 4.59 -9.79
N GLU A 184 -20.99 4.76 -11.10
CA GLU A 184 -21.34 3.71 -12.06
C GLU A 184 -20.32 2.57 -12.07
N MET A 185 -19.02 2.87 -11.91
CA MET A 185 -17.96 1.85 -11.81
C MET A 185 -18.14 0.83 -10.67
N LYS A 186 -18.91 1.18 -9.63
CA LYS A 186 -19.19 0.26 -8.52
C LYS A 186 -20.33 -0.72 -8.85
N ILE A 187 -21.22 -0.36 -9.76
CA ILE A 187 -22.38 -1.17 -10.15
C ILE A 187 -21.95 -2.34 -11.06
N ASP A 188 -20.86 -2.14 -11.81
CA ASP A 188 -20.34 -3.11 -12.79
C ASP A 188 -19.31 -4.11 -12.24
N ASN A 189 -19.05 -4.13 -10.92
CA ASN A 189 -18.10 -5.02 -10.23
C ASN A 189 -18.78 -5.89 -9.16
#